data_AF-A0A6N6Z6N7-F1
#
_entry.id   AF-A0A6N6Z6N7-F1
#
_cell.length_a   1.000
_cell.length_b   1.000
_cell.length_c   1.000
_cell.angle_alpha   90.00
_cell.angle_beta   90.00
_cell.angle_gamma   90.00
#
_symmetry.space_group_name_H-M   'P 1'
#
loop_
_entity.id
_entity.type
_entity.pdbx_description
1 polymer ?
#
loop_
_entity_poly.entity_id
_entity_poly.type
_entity_poly.pdbx_seq_one_letter_code
_entity_poly.pdbx_strand_id
1 'polypeptide(L)' 'MKCLIALLALAAAGMEAWASPSANVLPSAGDYRLEEVATSQRQWTGLTVAQDGTLFVNYPRWSQDVPISVAKLVDGQP' A
#
# COMPACT_ATOMS: atom_id res chain seq x y z
N MET A 1 -20.27 -39.50 49.57
CA MET A 1 -21.18 -38.49 48.98
C MET A 1 -20.65 -37.11 49.35
N LYS A 2 -20.58 -36.18 48.38
CA LYS A 2 -19.81 -34.91 48.34
C LYS A 2 -18.40 -35.11 47.75
N CYS A 3 -18.27 -35.63 46.53
CA CYS A 3 -18.43 -34.92 45.24
C CYS A 3 -17.74 -33.54 45.20
N LEU A 4 -16.61 -33.52 44.50
CA LEU A 4 -16.25 -32.53 43.47
C LEU A 4 -16.45 -31.04 43.81
N ILE A 5 -15.55 -30.44 44.58
CA ILE A 5 -15.29 -28.99 44.60
C ILE A 5 -13.82 -28.86 45.08
N ALA A 6 -12.82 -28.32 44.39
CA ALA A 6 -12.74 -27.43 43.25
C ALA A 6 -11.48 -27.77 42.44
N LEU A 7 -11.66 -28.29 41.24
CA LEU A 7 -10.66 -28.29 40.17
C LEU A 7 -11.15 -27.24 39.17
N LEU A 8 -10.92 -25.96 39.47
CA LEU A 8 -11.33 -24.84 38.61
C LEU A 8 -10.54 -23.58 38.96
N ALA A 9 -9.23 -23.63 38.75
CA ALA A 9 -8.38 -22.44 38.87
C ALA A 9 -7.17 -22.46 37.92
N LEU A 10 -7.30 -23.05 36.73
CA LEU A 10 -6.22 -23.02 35.74
C LEU A 10 -6.74 -23.02 34.30
N ALA A 11 -7.35 -21.93 33.86
CA ALA A 11 -7.64 -21.69 32.44
C ALA A 11 -7.94 -20.21 32.10
N ALA A 12 -7.25 -19.23 32.70
CA ALA A 12 -7.53 -17.81 32.44
C ALA A 12 -6.28 -16.95 32.17
N ALA A 13 -5.21 -17.54 31.63
CA ALA A 13 -4.07 -16.79 31.11
C ALA A 13 -3.72 -17.36 29.74
N GLY A 14 -4.15 -16.69 28.67
CA GLY A 14 -3.82 -17.13 27.31
C GLY A 14 -4.74 -16.66 26.18
N MET A 15 -5.74 -15.81 26.43
CA MET A 15 -6.32 -15.02 25.34
C MET A 15 -5.49 -13.76 25.17
N GLU A 16 -4.33 -13.91 24.52
CA GLU A 16 -3.72 -12.82 23.77
C GLU A 16 -4.79 -12.40 22.77
N ALA A 17 -5.49 -11.30 23.07
CA ALA A 17 -6.46 -10.73 22.15
C ALA A 17 -5.73 -10.49 20.83
N TRP A 18 -6.15 -11.18 19.77
CA TRP A 18 -5.72 -10.83 18.43
C TRP A 18 -6.23 -9.42 18.21
N ALA A 19 -5.37 -8.43 18.46
CA ALA A 19 -5.65 -7.06 18.15
C ALA A 19 -5.80 -7.02 16.63
N SER A 20 -7.05 -6.95 16.17
CA SER A 20 -7.33 -6.66 14.78
C SER A 20 -6.54 -5.40 14.44
N PRO A 21 -5.74 -5.39 13.36
CA PRO A 21 -5.13 -4.15 12.91
C PRO A 21 -6.27 -3.15 12.78
N SER A 22 -6.15 -2.00 13.45
CA SER A 22 -7.11 -0.91 13.29
C SER A 22 -7.30 -0.71 11.80
N ALA A 23 -8.52 -0.94 11.31
CA ALA A 23 -8.82 -0.68 9.91
C ALA A 23 -8.48 0.78 9.68
N ASN A 24 -7.49 1.06 8.82
CA ASN A 24 -7.28 2.41 8.34
C ASN A 24 -8.61 2.83 7.72
N VAL A 25 -9.28 3.79 8.36
CA VAL A 25 -10.44 4.44 7.78
C VAL A 25 -9.92 5.08 6.51
N LEU A 26 -10.25 4.50 5.35
CA LEU A 26 -9.99 5.14 4.08
C LEU A 26 -10.75 6.48 4.10
N PRO A 27 -10.09 7.60 3.79
CA PRO A 27 -10.77 8.87 3.64
C PRO A 27 -12.03 8.74 2.77
N SER A 28 -13.05 9.53 3.09
CA SER A 28 -14.29 9.52 2.32
C SER A 28 -13.99 9.95 0.90
N ALA A 29 -14.73 9.44 -0.08
CA ALA A 29 -14.52 9.74 -1.50
C ALA A 29 -14.55 11.25 -1.83
N GLY A 30 -15.09 12.09 -0.95
CA GLY A 30 -15.10 13.55 -1.07
C GLY A 30 -13.83 14.27 -0.60
N ASP A 31 -12.90 13.59 0.06
CA ASP A 31 -11.69 14.20 0.63
C ASP A 31 -10.48 14.15 -0.33
N TYR A 32 -10.63 13.52 -1.49
CA TYR A 32 -9.56 13.36 -2.48
C TYR A 32 -9.71 14.34 -3.63
N ARG A 33 -8.63 15.07 -3.92
CA ARG A 33 -8.52 15.91 -5.12
C ARG A 33 -7.60 15.22 -6.12
N LEU A 34 -8.10 15.04 -7.35
CA LEU A 34 -7.26 14.60 -8.46
C LEU A 34 -6.38 15.78 -8.90
N GLU A 35 -5.08 15.53 -9.01
CA GLU A 35 -4.10 16.49 -9.48
C GLU A 35 -3.26 15.83 -10.58
N GLU A 36 -3.04 16.57 -11.67
CA GLU A 36 -2.11 16.14 -12.70
C GLU A 36 -0.68 16.45 -12.25
N VAL A 37 0.07 15.40 -11.91
CA VAL A 37 1.47 15.51 -11.46
C VAL A 37 2.48 15.31 -12.59
N ALA A 38 2.05 14.70 -13.70
CA ALA A 38 2.85 14.51 -14.90
C ALA A 38 1.97 14.08 -16.09
N THR A 39 2.44 14.35 -17.30
CA THR A 39 1.83 13.91 -18.55
C THR A 39 2.91 13.52 -19.55
N SER A 40 2.60 12.64 -20.49
CA SER A 40 3.56 12.17 -21.48
C SER A 40 2.89 11.91 -22.81
N GLN A 41 3.53 12.36 -23.90
CA GLN A 41 3.16 11.99 -25.27
C GLN A 41 3.48 10.52 -25.59
N ARG A 42 4.38 9.93 -24.82
CA ARG A 42 4.82 8.54 -24.98
C ARG A 42 4.10 7.66 -23.98
N GLN A 43 3.69 6.47 -24.42
CA GLN A 43 2.97 5.53 -23.57
C GLN A 43 3.85 5.04 -22.42
N TRP A 44 3.35 5.21 -21.20
CA TRP A 44 3.86 4.50 -20.04
C TRP A 44 3.15 3.16 -19.89
N THR A 45 3.90 2.15 -19.43
CA THR A 45 3.39 0.80 -19.16
C THR A 45 3.35 0.48 -17.67
N GLY A 46 3.86 1.37 -16.81
CA GLY A 46 3.85 1.19 -15.37
C GLY A 46 4.25 2.47 -14.62
N LEU A 47 3.82 2.54 -13.36
CA LEU A 47 4.08 3.62 -12.41
C LEU A 47 4.46 3.00 -11.06
N THR A 48 5.42 3.57 -10.37
CA THR A 48 5.74 3.26 -8.97
C THR A 48 5.94 4.54 -8.18
N VAL A 49 5.40 4.55 -6.96
CA VAL A 49 5.58 5.65 -5.99
C VAL A 49 6.43 5.11 -4.85
N ALA A 50 7.61 5.71 -4.64
CA ALA A 50 8.45 5.41 -3.49
C ALA A 50 7.86 6.03 -2.21
N GLN A 51 8.34 5.57 -1.05
CA GLN A 51 7.87 6.08 0.25
C GLN A 51 8.11 7.58 0.43
N ASP A 52 9.17 8.11 -0.19
CA ASP A 52 9.50 9.54 -0.19
C ASP A 52 8.70 10.34 -1.23
N GLY A 53 7.76 9.71 -1.94
CA GLY A 53 6.96 10.31 -2.99
C GLY A 53 7.64 10.34 -4.36
N THR A 54 8.88 9.85 -4.51
CA THR A 54 9.54 9.79 -5.81
C THR A 54 8.74 8.90 -6.76
N LEU A 55 8.49 9.39 -7.97
CA LEU A 55 7.76 8.67 -9.00
C LEU A 55 8.72 8.07 -10.03
N PHE A 56 8.43 6.84 -10.46
CA PHE A 56 9.11 6.17 -11.57
C PHE A 56 8.09 5.67 -12.59
N VAL A 57 8.42 5.84 -13.87
CA VAL A 57 7.58 5.39 -14.98
C VAL A 57 8.31 4.36 -15.82
N ASN A 58 7.56 3.45 -16.44
CA ASN A 58 8.12 2.41 -17.30
C ASN A 58 7.76 2.66 -18.75
N TYR A 59 8.74 2.50 -19.64
CA TYR A 59 8.53 2.55 -21.08
C TYR A 59 8.60 1.15 -21.68
N PRO A 60 7.81 0.87 -22.72
CA PRO A 60 7.85 -0.42 -23.39
C PRO A 60 9.18 -0.61 -24.12
N ARG A 61 9.75 -1.82 -24.00
CA ARG A 61 10.95 -2.23 -24.76
C ARG A 61 10.73 -2.30 -26.28
N TRP A 62 9.48 -2.40 -26.72
CA TRP A 62 9.10 -2.47 -28.13
C TRP A 62 8.97 -1.08 -28.80
N SER A 63 9.11 0.00 -28.04
CA SER A 63 9.21 1.36 -28.59
C SER A 63 10.64 1.60 -29.06
N GLN A 64 10.80 1.95 -30.35
CA GLN A 64 12.12 2.23 -30.94
C GLN A 64 12.63 3.63 -30.60
N ASP A 65 11.73 4.51 -30.20
CA ASP A 65 11.98 5.93 -29.98
C ASP A 65 12.35 6.25 -28.53
N VAL A 66 12.29 5.29 -27.59
CA VAL A 66 12.67 5.49 -26.18
C VAL A 66 13.93 4.70 -25.82
N PRO A 67 15.03 5.37 -25.45
CA PRO A 67 16.32 4.71 -25.19
C PRO A 67 16.41 4.03 -23.82
N ILE A 68 15.46 4.28 -22.91
CA ILE A 68 15.44 3.79 -21.52
C ILE A 68 14.12 3.08 -21.20
N SER A 69 14.14 2.08 -20.32
CA SER A 69 12.91 1.36 -19.93
C SER A 69 12.29 1.86 -18.63
N VAL A 70 13.06 2.58 -17.81
CA VAL A 70 12.61 3.15 -16.54
C VAL A 70 13.18 4.55 -16.41
N ALA A 71 12.35 5.48 -15.99
CA ALA A 71 12.72 6.87 -15.77
C ALA A 71 12.20 7.35 -14.41
N LYS A 72 12.99 8.17 -13.71
CA LYS A 72 12.56 8.89 -12.51
C LYS A 72 11.89 10.18 -12.95
N LEU A 73 10.69 10.49 -12.47
CA LEU A 73 10.10 11.79 -12.71
C LEU A 73 10.73 12.84 -11.79
N VAL A 74 11.18 13.94 -12.38
CA VAL A 74 11.64 15.16 -11.71
C VAL A 74 10.81 16.31 -12.28
N ASP A 75 10.09 17.03 -11.42
CA ASP A 75 9.19 18.13 -11.84
C ASP A 75 8.20 17.72 -12.94
N GLY A 76 7.68 16.48 -12.86
CA GLY A 76 6.74 15.92 -13.82
C GLY A 76 7.37 15.43 -15.13
N GLN A 77 8.71 15.46 -15.25
CA GLN A 77 9.44 15.05 -16.45
C GLN A 77 10.30 13.79 -16.21
N PRO A 78 10.28 12.79 -17.11
CA PRO A 78 11.11 11.58 -17.04
C PRO A 78 12.59 11.79 -17.36
#